data_AF-A0A2L0F1U9-F1
#
_entry.id   AF-A0A2L0F1U9-F1
#
_cell.length_a   1.000
_cell.length_b   1.000
_cell.length_c   1.000
_cell.angle_alpha   90.00
_cell.angle_beta   90.00
_cell.angle_gamma   90.00
#
_symmetry.space_group_name_H-M   'P 1'
#
loop_
_entity.id
_entity.type
_entity.pdbx_description
1 polymer ?
#
loop_
_entity_poly.entity_id
_entity_poly.type
_entity_poly.pdbx_seq_one_letter_code
_entity_poly.pdbx_strand_id
1 'polypeptide(L)'
;MRNAIDLIVQELLRRHRPTGRVDLNDIAEVVGHRAVSYEEVEYIVDRLEAEGFRVAEPLDEDDIAVLRAVLVSARELAARLGRKPTVVEISQASGHAPHTVRRAMEQAGRARAR
;
A
#
# COMPACT_ATOMS: atom_id res chain seq x y z
N MET A 1 17.27 -18.24 17.39
CA MET A 1 16.05 -17.63 16.84
C MET A 1 16.36 -16.48 15.90
N ARG A 2 17.17 -15.47 16.30
CA ARG A 2 17.54 -14.32 15.44
C ARG A 2 18.03 -14.70 14.01
N ASN A 3 18.91 -15.70 13.90
CA ASN A 3 19.40 -16.22 12.61
C ASN A 3 18.27 -16.74 11.68
N ALA A 4 17.20 -17.34 12.23
CA ALA A 4 16.08 -17.82 11.41
C ALA A 4 15.23 -16.66 10.86
N ILE A 5 15.05 -15.61 11.65
CA ILE A 5 14.36 -14.38 11.22
C ILE A 5 15.18 -13.64 10.17
N ASP A 6 16.50 -13.56 10.36
CA ASP A 6 17.42 -12.95 9.39
C ASP A 6 17.34 -13.68 8.03
N LEU A 7 17.23 -15.02 8.02
CA LEU A 7 17.04 -15.80 6.80
C LEU A 7 15.69 -15.52 6.12
N ILE A 8 14.62 -15.35 6.89
CA ILE A 8 13.30 -14.94 6.35
C ILE A 8 13.40 -13.57 5.68
N VAL A 9 14.02 -12.59 6.35
CA VAL A 9 14.22 -11.25 5.79
C VAL A 9 15.05 -11.31 4.51
N GLN A 10 16.17 -12.04 4.50
CA GLN A 10 17.04 -12.15 3.32
C GLN A 10 16.30 -12.79 2.13
N GLU A 11 15.49 -13.81 2.38
CA GLU A 11 14.70 -14.43 1.33
C GLU A 11 13.64 -13.49 0.76
N LEU A 12 12.93 -12.73 1.62
CA LEU A 12 11.96 -11.73 1.20
C LEU A 12 12.62 -10.60 0.40
N LEU A 13 13.77 -10.10 0.84
CA LEU A 13 14.55 -9.09 0.10
C LEU A 13 14.95 -9.60 -1.28
N ARG A 14 15.42 -10.85 -1.38
CA ARG A 14 15.84 -11.46 -2.63
C ARG A 14 14.67 -11.65 -3.60
N ARG A 15 13.54 -12.19 -3.10
CA ARG A 15 12.33 -12.49 -3.88
C ARG A 15 11.66 -11.22 -4.42
N HIS A 16 11.64 -10.16 -3.62
CA HIS A 16 10.91 -8.92 -3.93
C HIS A 16 11.79 -7.76 -4.41
N ARG A 17 13.10 -7.97 -4.59
CA ARG A 17 14.01 -6.94 -5.10
C ARG A 17 13.53 -6.24 -6.38
N PRO A 18 12.90 -6.93 -7.35
CA PRO A 18 12.42 -6.27 -8.57
C PRO A 18 11.27 -5.28 -8.33
N THR A 19 10.42 -5.54 -7.33
CA THR A 19 9.22 -4.73 -7.05
C THR A 19 9.43 -3.74 -5.92
N GLY A 20 10.42 -3.97 -5.04
CA GLY A 20 10.62 -3.22 -3.80
C GLY A 20 9.43 -3.30 -2.85
N ARG A 21 8.62 -4.37 -2.95
CA ARG A 21 7.34 -4.52 -2.25
C ARG A 21 7.12 -5.96 -1.81
N VAL A 22 6.72 -6.12 -0.55
CA VAL A 22 6.42 -7.42 0.09
C VAL A 22 4.99 -7.38 0.63
N ASP A 23 4.17 -8.37 0.29
CA ASP A 23 2.82 -8.51 0.84
C ASP A 23 2.83 -9.24 2.20
N LEU A 24 1.81 -9.02 3.04
CA LEU A 24 1.68 -9.76 4.30
C LEU A 24 1.50 -11.27 4.08
N ASN A 25 0.85 -11.68 3.00
CA ASN A 25 0.74 -13.09 2.62
C ASN A 25 2.08 -13.65 2.13
N ASP A 26 2.94 -12.85 1.49
CA ASP A 26 4.31 -13.28 1.13
C ASP A 26 5.14 -13.54 2.41
N ILE A 27 5.00 -12.65 3.41
CA ILE A 27 5.62 -12.86 4.74
C ILE A 27 5.08 -14.16 5.36
N ALA A 28 3.77 -14.36 5.35
CA ALA A 28 3.14 -15.57 5.88
C ALA A 28 3.60 -16.84 5.14
N GLU A 29 3.78 -16.78 3.83
CA GLU A 29 4.29 -17.88 3.01
C GLU A 29 5.72 -18.26 3.41
N VAL A 30 6.63 -17.28 3.53
CA VAL A 30 8.04 -17.53 3.88
C VAL A 30 8.21 -17.96 5.34
N VAL A 31 7.40 -17.40 6.24
CA VAL A 31 7.33 -17.82 7.64
C VAL A 31 6.81 -19.27 7.74
N GLY A 32 5.78 -19.61 6.96
CA GLY A 32 5.16 -20.93 6.93
C GLY A 32 4.53 -21.32 8.27
N HIS A 33 4.77 -22.55 8.73
CA HIS A 33 4.26 -23.06 10.01
C HIS A 33 5.14 -22.73 11.21
N ARG A 34 6.13 -21.84 11.07
CA ARG A 34 6.99 -21.45 12.18
C ARG A 34 6.17 -20.62 13.18
N ALA A 35 6.32 -20.94 14.47
CA ALA A 35 5.82 -20.07 15.51
C ALA A 35 6.65 -18.78 15.51
N VAL A 36 6.04 -17.69 15.07
CA VAL A 36 6.64 -16.35 15.05
C VAL A 36 5.80 -15.47 15.96
N SER A 37 6.46 -14.78 16.89
CA SER A 37 5.79 -13.86 17.80
C SER A 37 5.42 -12.55 17.09
N TYR A 38 4.52 -11.77 17.69
CA TYR A 38 4.19 -10.44 17.18
C TYR A 38 5.43 -9.54 17.07
N GLU A 39 6.33 -9.59 18.07
CA GLU A 39 7.59 -8.82 18.07
C GLU A 39 8.52 -9.23 16.91
N GLU A 40 8.54 -10.50 16.55
CA GLU A 40 9.34 -11.00 15.43
C GLU A 40 8.76 -10.59 14.07
N VAL A 41 7.42 -10.54 13.95
CA VAL A 41 6.75 -9.99 12.76
C VAL A 41 7.09 -8.51 12.59
N GLU A 42 6.94 -7.71 13.66
CA GLU A 42 7.31 -6.28 13.65
C GLU A 42 8.77 -6.10 13.26
N TYR A 43 9.68 -6.91 13.81
CA TYR A 43 11.10 -6.87 13.43
C TYR A 43 11.34 -7.17 11.94
N ILE A 44 10.63 -8.15 11.36
CA ILE A 44 10.72 -8.46 9.93
C ILE A 44 10.27 -7.24 9.10
N VAL A 45 9.14 -6.64 9.47
CA VAL A 45 8.60 -5.45 8.79
C VAL A 45 9.59 -4.30 8.86
N ASP A 46 10.07 -3.93 10.06
CA ASP A 46 11.03 -2.86 10.27
C ASP A 46 12.30 -3.06 9.43
N ARG A 47 12.81 -4.30 9.35
CA ARG A 47 13.99 -4.62 8.55
C ARG A 47 13.75 -4.47 7.05
N LEU A 48 12.60 -4.90 6.55
CA LEU A 48 12.24 -4.72 5.14
C LEU A 48 12.11 -3.25 4.78
N GLU A 49 11.45 -2.46 5.64
CA GLU A 49 11.29 -1.02 5.44
C GLU A 49 12.62 -0.26 5.52
N ALA A 50 13.51 -0.64 6.43
CA ALA A 50 14.86 -0.08 6.54
C ALA A 50 15.72 -0.34 5.28
N GLU A 51 15.50 -1.46 4.60
CA GLU A 51 16.14 -1.80 3.31
C GLU A 51 15.41 -1.15 2.11
N GLY A 52 14.39 -0.32 2.37
CA GLY A 52 13.67 0.48 1.36
C GLY A 52 12.46 -0.21 0.74
N PHE A 53 12.08 -1.40 1.20
CA PHE A 53 10.90 -2.12 0.73
C PHE A 53 9.64 -1.54 1.36
N ARG A 54 8.49 -1.71 0.70
CA ARG A 54 7.19 -1.47 1.36
C ARG A 54 6.56 -2.78 1.78
N VAL A 55 6.10 -2.86 3.03
CA VAL A 55 5.23 -3.93 3.49
C VAL A 55 3.80 -3.42 3.52
N ALA A 56 3.00 -3.83 2.55
CA ALA A 56 1.58 -3.50 2.46
C ALA A 56 0.89 -4.41 1.45
N GLU A 57 -0.41 -4.61 1.61
CA GLU A 57 -1.20 -5.27 0.57
C GLU A 57 -1.04 -4.56 -0.78
N PRO A 58 -0.78 -5.30 -1.88
CA PRO A 58 -0.80 -4.72 -3.21
C PRO A 58 -2.21 -4.18 -3.47
N LEU A 59 -2.28 -2.99 -4.09
CA LEU A 59 -3.53 -2.56 -4.71
C LEU A 59 -3.86 -3.60 -5.78
N ASP A 60 -5.00 -4.24 -5.66
CA ASP A 60 -5.52 -5.07 -6.73
C ASP A 60 -5.90 -4.21 -7.96
N GLU A 61 -6.23 -4.86 -9.07
CA GLU A 61 -6.59 -4.13 -10.30
C GLU A 61 -7.81 -3.22 -10.09
N ASP A 62 -8.74 -3.63 -9.23
CA ASP A 62 -9.93 -2.86 -8.87
C ASP A 62 -9.56 -1.61 -8.08
N ASP A 63 -8.65 -1.72 -7.12
CA ASP A 63 -8.10 -0.60 -6.36
C ASP A 63 -7.37 0.40 -7.25
N ILE A 64 -6.61 -0.09 -8.23
CA ILE A 64 -5.93 0.76 -9.21
C ILE A 64 -6.95 1.47 -10.11
N ALA A 65 -8.00 0.77 -10.55
CA ALA A 65 -9.05 1.34 -11.38
C ALA A 65 -9.82 2.44 -10.61
N VAL A 66 -10.20 2.16 -9.36
CA VAL A 66 -10.85 3.11 -8.45
C VAL A 66 -9.95 4.32 -8.21
N LEU A 67 -8.67 4.10 -7.88
CA LEU A 67 -7.72 5.18 -7.65
C LEU A 67 -7.59 6.07 -8.89
N ARG A 68 -7.49 5.48 -10.08
CA ARG A 68 -7.41 6.22 -11.34
C ARG A 68 -8.67 7.05 -11.58
N ALA A 69 -9.86 6.46 -11.43
CA ALA A 69 -11.13 7.14 -11.60
C ALA A 69 -11.26 8.33 -10.64
N VAL A 70 -10.96 8.12 -9.36
CA VAL A 70 -10.99 9.16 -8.33
C VAL A 70 -10.03 10.31 -8.65
N LEU A 71 -8.79 10.00 -9.07
CA LEU A 71 -7.80 11.03 -9.40
C LEU A 71 -8.16 11.82 -10.66
N VAL A 72 -8.75 11.18 -11.67
CA VAL A 72 -9.23 11.86 -12.87
C VAL A 72 -10.37 12.81 -12.50
N SER A 73 -11.42 12.32 -11.82
CA SER A 73 -12.55 13.15 -11.39
C SER A 73 -12.11 14.31 -10.49
N ALA A 74 -11.17 14.08 -9.57
CA ALA A 74 -10.64 15.13 -8.71
C ALA A 74 -9.90 16.23 -9.48
N ARG A 75 -9.13 15.87 -10.53
CA ARG A 75 -8.43 16.86 -11.37
C ARG A 75 -9.40 17.66 -12.23
N GLU A 76 -10.37 17.00 -12.86
CA GLU A 76 -11.38 17.66 -13.68
C GLU A 76 -12.25 18.61 -12.86
N LEU A 77 -12.67 18.17 -11.66
CA LEU A 77 -13.40 19.03 -10.73
C LEU A 77 -12.56 20.21 -10.27
N ALA A 78 -11.27 20.01 -9.96
CA ALA A 78 -10.40 21.10 -9.55
C ALA A 78 -10.26 22.16 -10.66
N ALA A 79 -10.08 21.74 -11.90
CA ALA A 79 -10.02 22.63 -13.05
C ALA A 79 -11.33 23.40 -13.26
N ARG A 80 -12.48 22.74 -13.10
CA ARG A 80 -13.80 23.35 -13.27
C ARG A 80 -14.19 24.30 -12.14
N LEU A 81 -13.84 23.98 -10.90
CA LEU A 81 -14.21 24.76 -9.71
C LEU A 81 -13.21 25.86 -9.37
N GLY A 82 -12.00 25.82 -9.94
CA GLY A 82 -10.91 26.74 -9.57
C GLY A 82 -10.40 26.57 -8.14
N ARG A 83 -10.82 25.50 -7.44
CA ARG A 83 -10.42 25.16 -6.07
C ARG A 83 -10.30 23.65 -5.89
N LYS A 84 -9.69 23.23 -4.78
CA LYS A 84 -9.66 21.81 -4.42
C LYS A 84 -11.09 21.28 -4.18
N PRO A 85 -11.51 20.20 -4.87
CA PRO A 85 -12.81 19.59 -4.64
C PRO A 85 -12.82 18.80 -3.33
N THR A 86 -14.00 18.72 -2.71
CA THR A 86 -14.27 17.95 -1.49
C THR A 86 -14.48 16.47 -1.82
N VAL A 87 -14.36 15.60 -0.81
CA VAL A 87 -14.60 14.15 -0.96
C VAL A 87 -16.01 13.86 -1.47
N VAL A 88 -17.00 14.64 -1.03
CA VAL A 88 -18.39 14.48 -1.47
C VAL A 88 -18.56 14.84 -2.96
N GLU A 89 -17.94 15.93 -3.40
CA GLU A 89 -17.98 16.33 -4.82
C GLU A 89 -17.30 15.30 -5.73
N ILE A 90 -16.15 14.76 -5.29
CA ILE A 90 -15.44 13.71 -6.04
C ILE A 90 -16.26 12.42 -6.08
N SER A 91 -16.87 12.03 -4.95
CA SER A 91 -17.75 10.86 -4.86
C SER A 91 -18.91 10.93 -5.86
N GLN A 92 -19.56 12.10 -5.95
CA GLN A 92 -20.63 12.33 -6.92
C GLN A 92 -20.14 12.27 -8.36
N ALA A 93 -18.95 12.79 -8.66
CA ALA A 93 -18.40 12.79 -10.01
C ALA A 93 -17.84 11.44 -10.46
N SER A 94 -17.24 10.67 -9.54
CA SER A 94 -16.60 9.40 -9.85
C SER A 94 -17.54 8.20 -9.71
N GLY A 95 -18.74 8.38 -9.15
CA GLY A 95 -19.69 7.29 -8.88
C GLY A 95 -19.25 6.33 -7.76
N HIS A 96 -18.25 6.71 -6.96
CA HIS A 96 -17.73 5.89 -5.86
C HIS A 96 -18.18 6.41 -4.52
N ALA A 97 -18.33 5.53 -3.53
CA ALA A 97 -18.75 5.92 -2.19
C ALA A 97 -17.70 6.85 -1.51
N PRO A 98 -18.11 7.77 -0.62
CA PRO A 98 -17.20 8.73 0.00
C PRO A 98 -16.03 8.09 0.77
N HIS A 99 -16.23 6.92 1.36
CA HIS A 99 -15.16 6.19 2.06
C HIS A 99 -14.10 5.63 1.10
N THR A 100 -14.53 5.11 -0.05
CA THR A 100 -13.65 4.66 -1.14
C THR A 100 -12.81 5.80 -1.69
N VAL A 101 -13.43 6.97 -1.93
CA VAL A 101 -12.72 8.18 -2.37
C VAL A 101 -11.68 8.63 -1.35
N ARG A 102 -12.03 8.63 -0.05
CA ARG A 102 -11.09 8.98 1.02
C ARG A 102 -9.88 8.04 1.03
N ARG A 103 -10.11 6.73 0.98
CA ARG A 103 -9.06 5.71 0.94
C ARG A 103 -8.11 5.91 -0.26
N ALA A 104 -8.67 6.11 -1.45
CA ALA A 104 -7.89 6.37 -2.66
C ALA A 104 -7.05 7.66 -2.55
N MET A 105 -7.63 8.74 -2.00
CA MET A 105 -6.91 10.01 -1.82
C MET A 105 -5.80 9.93 -0.77
N GLU A 106 -6.00 9.16 0.31
CA GLU A 106 -4.95 8.87 1.30
C GLU A 106 -3.80 8.07 0.69
N GLN A 107 -4.12 7.05 -0.10
CA GLN A 107 -3.13 6.27 -0.84
C GLN A 107 -2.34 7.15 -1.84
N ALA A 108 -3.01 8.04 -2.56
CA ALA A 108 -2.37 9.01 -3.45
C ALA A 108 -1.45 9.98 -2.70
N GLY A 109 -1.86 10.46 -1.52
CA GLY A 109 -1.05 11.33 -0.66
C GLY A 109 0.22 10.64 -0.17
N ARG A 110 0.12 9.37 0.26
CA ARG A 110 1.26 8.53 0.66
C ARG A 110 2.22 8.22 -0.49
N ALA A 111 1.72 8.18 -1.73
CA ALA A 111 2.56 7.99 -2.91
C ALA A 111 3.37 9.26 -3.27
N ARG A 112 2.84 10.45 -2.97
CA ARG A 112 3.45 11.75 -3.32
C ARG A 112 4.39 12.32 -2.25
N ALA A 113 4.31 11.82 -1.01
CA ALA A 113 5.25 12.18 0.07
C ALA A 113 6.62 11.47 -0.04
N ARG A 114 6.90 10.86 -1.19
CA ARG A 114 8.18 10.26 -1.58
C ARG A 114 8.75 11.03 -2.76
#